data_AF-A0A7W3PGR4-F1
#
_entry.id   AF-A0A7W3PGR4-F1
#
_cell.length_a   1.000
_cell.length_b   1.000
_cell.length_c   1.000
_cell.angle_alpha   90.00
_cell.angle_beta   90.00
_cell.angle_gamma   90.00
#
_symmetry.space_group_name_H-M   'P 1'
#
loop_
_entity.id
_entity.type
_entity.pdbx_description
1 polymer ?
#
loop_
_entity_poly.entity_id
_entity_poly.type
_entity_poly.pdbx_seq_one_letter_code
_entity_poly.pdbx_strand_id
1 'polypeptide(L)' 'MSNFEVARRQKQEPTAALVVRFIVCFALFLGGFALMAVGSLGEAASSPYLFVGGILAVCLSFGLPMIGATER' A
#
# COMPACT_ATOMS: atom_id res chain seq x y z
N MET A 1 -31.89 27.76 21.47
CA MET A 1 -31.53 27.27 20.11
C MET A 1 -30.23 26.50 20.25
N SER A 2 -30.23 25.18 20.01
CA SER A 2 -28.98 24.38 20.08
C SER A 2 -28.14 24.69 18.85
N ASN A 3 -26.86 25.00 19.07
CA ASN A 3 -25.89 25.12 17.99
C ASN A 3 -25.77 23.75 17.31
N PHE A 4 -26.45 23.57 16.19
CA PHE A 4 -26.17 22.47 15.28
C PHE A 4 -24.87 22.83 14.56
N GLU A 5 -23.75 22.29 15.07
CA GLU A 5 -22.53 22.20 14.27
C GLU A 5 -22.80 21.25 13.11
N VAL A 6 -23.11 21.83 11.95
CA VAL A 6 -23.18 21.10 10.69
C VAL A 6 -21.78 20.55 10.42
N ALA A 7 -21.63 19.22 10.50
CA ALA A 7 -20.37 18.55 10.21
C ALA A 7 -19.83 19.05 8.85
N ARG A 8 -18.66 19.70 8.87
CA ARG A 8 -18.01 20.17 7.64
C ARG A 8 -17.79 18.97 6.74
N ARG A 9 -18.27 19.05 5.50
CA ARG A 9 -18.00 18.07 4.46
C ARG A 9 -16.49 17.92 4.34
N GLN A 10 -15.93 16.79 4.78
CA GLN A 10 -14.51 16.52 4.55
C GLN A 10 -14.26 16.63 3.04
N LYS A 11 -13.30 17.48 2.67
CA LYS A 11 -12.97 17.74 1.27
C LYS A 11 -12.64 16.38 0.64
N GLN A 12 -13.51 15.94 -0.26
CA GLN A 12 -13.35 14.66 -0.95
C GLN A 12 -11.99 14.70 -1.64
N GLU A 13 -11.12 13.76 -1.28
CA GLU A 13 -9.83 13.64 -1.94
C GLU A 13 -10.04 13.46 -3.45
N PRO A 14 -9.17 14.01 -4.30
CA PRO A 14 -9.33 13.85 -5.75
C PRO A 14 -9.41 12.35 -6.08
N THR A 15 -10.54 11.90 -6.62
CA THR A 15 -10.79 10.48 -6.91
C THR A 15 -9.68 9.84 -7.75
N ALA A 16 -9.07 10.62 -8.65
CA ALA A 16 -7.93 10.16 -9.45
C ALA A 16 -6.68 9.84 -8.60
N ALA A 17 -6.38 10.62 -7.57
CA ALA A 17 -5.24 10.38 -6.70
C ALA A 17 -5.43 9.08 -5.89
N LEU A 18 -6.65 8.82 -5.42
CA LEU A 18 -7.02 7.57 -4.75
C LEU A 18 -6.86 6.36 -5.69
N VAL A 19 -7.31 6.47 -6.94
CA VAL A 19 -7.18 5.38 -7.93
C VAL A 19 -5.71 5.10 -8.25
N VAL A 20 -4.90 6.14 -8.47
CA VAL A 20 -3.45 5.97 -8.72
C VAL A 20 -2.77 5.30 -7.53
N ARG A 21 -3.08 5.75 -6.30
CA ARG A 21 -2.53 5.15 -5.07
C ARG A 21 -2.91 3.68 -4.96
N PHE A 22 -4.17 3.34 -5.23
CA PHE A 22 -4.64 1.96 -5.26
C PHE A 22 -3.87 1.11 -6.27
N ILE A 23 -3.73 1.57 -7.52
CA ILE A 23 -3.02 0.84 -8.58
C ILE A 23 -1.56 0.58 -8.19
N VAL A 24 -0.87 1.60 -7.67
CA VAL A 24 0.53 1.47 -7.23
C VAL A 24 0.65 0.46 -6.09
N CYS A 25 -0.21 0.54 -5.07
CA CYS A 25 -0.18 -0.37 -3.94
C CYS A 25 -0.51 -1.81 -4.37
N PHE A 26 -1.50 -1.98 -5.24
CA PHE A 26 -1.87 -3.29 -5.77
C PHE A 26 -0.75 -3.92 -6.60
N ALA A 27 -0.07 -3.14 -7.43
CA ALA A 27 1.10 -3.61 -8.18
C ALA A 27 2.25 -4.02 -7.26
N LEU A 28 2.52 -3.25 -6.19
CA LEU A 28 3.52 -3.61 -5.18
C LEU A 28 3.17 -4.90 -4.45
N PHE A 29 1.89 -5.11 -4.13
CA PHE A 29 1.41 -6.33 -3.48
C PHE A 29 1.64 -7.56 -4.37
N LEU A 30 1.19 -7.51 -5.63
CA LEU A 30 1.37 -8.61 -6.59
C LEU A 30 2.84 -8.86 -6.91
N GLY A 31 3.61 -7.79 -7.12
CA GLY A 31 5.05 -7.87 -7.36
C GLY A 31 5.80 -8.47 -6.18
N GLY A 32 5.42 -8.10 -4.95
CA GLY A 32 5.96 -8.70 -3.73
C GLY A 32 5.65 -10.19 -3.61
N PHE A 33 4.40 -10.59 -3.88
CA PHE A 33 4.02 -12.01 -3.93
C PHE A 33 4.80 -12.79 -4.99
N ALA A 34 4.99 -12.23 -6.18
CA ALA A 34 5.78 -12.86 -7.23
C ALA A 34 7.25 -13.03 -6.83
N LEU A 35 7.86 -12.01 -6.20
CA LEU A 35 9.23 -12.09 -5.68
C LEU A 35 9.37 -13.15 -4.58
N MET A 36 8.39 -13.25 -3.68
CA MET A 36 8.36 -14.31 -2.66
C MET A 36 8.27 -15.69 -3.31
N ALA A 37 7.40 -15.88 -4.31
CA ALA A 37 7.29 -17.14 -5.02
C ALA A 37 8.61 -17.53 -5.70
N VAL A 38 9.23 -16.60 -6.45
CA VAL A 38 10.53 -16.83 -7.11
C VAL A 38 11.63 -17.13 -6.09
N GLY A 39 11.73 -16.34 -5.01
CA GLY A 39 12.71 -16.54 -3.95
C GLY A 39 12.52 -17.84 -3.17
N SER A 40 11.29 -18.35 -3.08
CA SER A 40 11.00 -19.63 -2.39
C SER A 40 11.35 -20.88 -3.21
N LEU A 41 11.39 -20.75 -4.54
CA LEU A 41 11.61 -21.86 -5.47
C LEU A 41 13.04 -21.87 -6.07
N GLY A 42 13.79 -20.78 -5.92
CA GLY A 42 15.10 -20.63 -6.53
C GLY A 42 16.24 -21.20 -5.69
N GLU A 43 17.19 -21.89 -6.32
CA GLU A 43 18.44 -22.38 -5.71
C GLU A 43 19.60 -21.38 -5.79
N ALA A 44 19.37 -20.20 -6.36
CA ALA A 44 20.39 -19.17 -6.48
C ALA A 44 20.76 -18.60 -5.10
N ALA A 45 22.02 -18.20 -4.91
CA ALA A 45 22.45 -17.51 -3.70
C ALA A 45 21.67 -16.20 -3.44
N SER A 46 21.03 -15.63 -4.48
CA SER A 46 20.18 -14.45 -4.37
C SER A 46 18.77 -14.73 -3.85
N SER A 47 18.32 -15.98 -3.83
CA SER A 47 16.94 -16.37 -3.50
C SER A 47 16.44 -15.87 -2.13
N PRO A 48 17.24 -15.93 -1.03
CA PRO A 48 16.80 -15.37 0.25
C PRO A 48 16.53 -13.86 0.17
N TYR A 49 17.33 -13.12 -0.60
CA TYR A 49 17.13 -11.68 -0.78
C TYR A 49 15.90 -11.36 -1.62
N LEU A 50 15.58 -12.19 -2.62
CA LEU A 50 14.33 -12.05 -3.40
C LEU A 50 13.11 -12.30 -2.51
N PHE A 51 13.17 -13.33 -1.67
CA PHE A 51 12.09 -13.64 -0.73
C PHE A 51 11.86 -12.49 0.27
N VAL A 52 12.92 -12.02 0.92
CA VAL A 52 12.84 -10.89 1.86
C VAL A 52 12.42 -9.59 1.16
N GLY A 53 12.94 -9.33 -0.03
CA GLY A 53 12.53 -8.19 -0.85
C GLY A 53 11.03 -8.23 -1.20
N GLY A 54 10.50 -9.42 -1.46
CA GLY A 54 9.06 -9.62 -1.66
C GLY A 54 8.22 -9.32 -0.41
N ILE A 55 8.67 -9.75 0.77
CA ILE A 55 8.02 -9.39 2.05
C ILE A 55 7.98 -7.87 2.22
N LEU A 56 9.11 -7.18 2.00
CA LEU A 56 9.17 -5.72 2.11
C LEU A 56 8.21 -5.03 1.14
N ALA A 57 8.12 -5.50 -0.11
CA ALA A 57 7.19 -4.97 -1.10
C ALA A 57 5.72 -5.16 -0.69
N VAL A 58 5.38 -6.32 -0.12
CA VAL A 58 4.04 -6.56 0.44
C VAL A 58 3.77 -5.62 1.62
N CYS A 59 4.69 -5.47 2.56
CA CYS A 59 4.52 -4.53 3.67
C CYS A 59 4.31 -3.09 3.20
N LEU A 60 5.07 -2.64 2.20
CA LEU A 60 4.93 -1.31 1.61
C LEU A 60 3.58 -1.09 0.92
N SER A 61 2.99 -2.11 0.30
CA SER A 61 1.65 -2.00 -0.30
C SER A 61 0.56 -1.63 0.71
N PHE A 62 0.74 -1.98 1.98
CA PHE A 62 -0.17 -1.59 3.07
C PHE A 62 0.30 -0.35 3.82
N GLY A 63 1.61 -0.15 3.98
CA GLY A 63 2.17 1.02 4.66
C GLY A 63 2.00 2.33 3.88
N LEU A 64 2.27 2.32 2.57
CA LEU A 64 2.13 3.50 1.70
C LEU A 64 0.73 4.14 1.74
N PRO A 65 -0.39 3.38 1.73
CA PRO A 65 -1.73 3.96 1.85
C PRO A 65 -2.05 4.53 3.23
N MET A 66 -1.28 4.20 4.27
CA MET A 66 -1.48 4.72 5.63
C MET A 66 -0.69 6.02 5.91
N ILE A 67 0.27 6.40 5.06
CA ILE A 67 0.99 7.67 5.20
C ILE A 67 0.01 8.83 5.07
N GLY A 68 -0.15 9.62 6.13
CA GLY A 68 -1.08 10.75 6.23
C GLY A 68 -2.49 10.43 6.78
N ALA A 69 -2.75 9.18 7.20
CA ALA A 69 -4.03 8.81 7.80
C ALA A 69 -4.23 9.38 9.22
N THR A 70 -3.18 9.91 9.86
CA THR A 70 -3.17 10.39 11.25
C THR A 70 -3.68 11.82 11.43
N GLU A 71 -3.96 12.57 10.36
CA GLU A 71 -4.27 14.02 10.44
C GLU A 71 -5.71 14.41 10.02
N ARG A 72 -6.68 13.50 10.07
CA ARG A 72 -8.08 13.78 9.67
C ARG A 72 -9.09 13.70 10.80
#